data_AF-M2US23-F1
#
_entry.id   AF-M2US23-F1
#
_cell.length_a   1.000
_cell.length_b   1.000
_cell.length_c   1.000
_cell.angle_alpha   90.00
_cell.angle_beta   90.00
_cell.angle_gamma   90.00
#
_symmetry.space_group_name_H-M   'P 1'
#
loop_
_entity.id
_entity.type
_entity.pdbx_description
1 polymer ?
#
loop_
_entity_poly.entity_id
_entity_poly.type
_entity_poly.pdbx_seq_one_letter_code
_entity_poly.pdbx_strand_id
1 'polypeptide(L)'
;MAPNTDICTRALIVTLKSPFGGKSTNQISEITGISPRTIDSIYGRACQRGFEPNAPTIKLLPEYLEDAPRAGRPRKQEDIHETTLEKYSRLQRFIRYRIESPQSSGLQQDEADAQAWVDTEDETGEA
;
A
#
# COMPACT_ATOMS: atom_id res chain seq x y z
N MET A 1 -4.03 -17.30 -14.19
CA MET A 1 -3.83 -18.31 -13.11
C MET A 1 -2.33 -18.57 -13.03
N ALA A 2 -1.64 -18.11 -11.98
CA ALA A 2 -0.25 -18.53 -11.79
C ALA A 2 -0.26 -20.05 -11.56
N PRO A 3 0.54 -20.85 -12.30
CA PRO A 3 0.65 -22.27 -12.01
C PRO A 3 1.11 -22.40 -10.57
N ASN A 4 0.33 -23.12 -9.75
CA ASN A 4 0.80 -23.51 -8.44
C ASN A 4 1.93 -24.52 -8.70
N THR A 5 3.15 -24.01 -8.82
CA THR A 5 4.35 -24.83 -8.95
C THR A 5 4.40 -25.79 -7.76
N ASP A 6 4.61 -27.07 -8.02
CA ASP A 6 4.74 -28.10 -6.98
C ASP A 6 5.87 -27.75 -5.99
N ILE A 7 5.72 -28.19 -4.74
CA ILE A 7 6.71 -27.93 -3.69
C ILE A 7 8.09 -28.50 -4.05
N CYS A 8 8.15 -29.66 -4.72
CA CYS A 8 9.43 -30.26 -5.14
C CYS A 8 10.10 -29.39 -6.20
N THR A 9 9.32 -28.86 -7.15
CA THR A 9 9.84 -27.96 -8.18
C THR A 9 10.34 -26.64 -7.58
N ARG A 10 9.70 -26.11 -6.54
CA ARG A 10 10.21 -24.95 -5.80
C ARG A 10 11.51 -25.27 -5.07
N ALA A 11 11.59 -26.43 -4.41
CA ALA A 11 12.80 -26.90 -3.75
C ALA A 11 13.96 -27.02 -4.76
N LEU A 12 13.70 -27.58 -5.94
CA LEU A 12 14.65 -27.67 -7.03
C LEU A 12 15.13 -26.27 -7.47
N ILE A 13 14.21 -25.33 -7.67
CA ILE A 13 14.58 -23.95 -8.03
C ILE A 13 15.46 -23.30 -6.97
N VAL A 14 15.08 -23.40 -5.69
CA VAL A 14 15.81 -22.77 -4.58
C VAL A 14 17.21 -23.37 -4.45
N THR A 15 17.36 -24.70 -4.58
CA THR A 15 18.67 -25.35 -4.54
C THR A 15 19.55 -24.96 -5.71
N LEU A 16 19.03 -25.01 -6.94
CA LEU A 16 19.80 -24.67 -8.13
C LEU A 16 20.26 -23.21 -8.16
N LYS A 17 19.42 -22.31 -7.65
CA LYS A 17 19.71 -20.88 -7.60
C LYS A 17 20.58 -20.47 -6.42
N SER A 18 20.58 -21.24 -5.33
CA SER A 18 21.47 -20.99 -4.20
C SER A 18 22.95 -21.01 -4.65
N PRO A 19 23.86 -20.36 -3.91
CA PRO A 19 25.30 -20.38 -4.21
C PRO A 19 25.87 -21.79 -4.39
N PHE A 20 25.27 -22.79 -3.73
CA PHE A 20 25.65 -24.19 -3.87
C PHE A 20 25.31 -24.78 -5.25
N GLY A 21 24.15 -24.40 -5.81
CA GLY A 21 23.75 -24.79 -7.15
C GLY A 21 24.39 -23.94 -8.24
N GLY A 22 24.63 -22.66 -7.93
CA GLY A 22 25.39 -21.69 -8.74
C GLY A 22 24.78 -21.36 -10.10
N LYS A 23 23.53 -21.75 -10.39
CA LYS A 23 22.92 -21.57 -11.71
C LYS A 23 22.25 -20.21 -11.84
N SER A 24 22.39 -19.62 -13.02
CA SER A 24 21.66 -18.39 -13.35
C SER A 24 20.17 -18.67 -13.54
N THR A 25 19.34 -17.64 -13.38
CA THR A 25 17.89 -17.75 -13.62
C THR A 25 17.57 -18.28 -15.02
N ASN A 26 18.34 -17.88 -16.04
CA ASN A 26 18.13 -18.32 -17.42
C ASN A 26 18.43 -19.81 -17.59
N GLN A 27 19.53 -20.29 -17.02
CA GLN A 27 19.86 -21.73 -17.03
C GLN A 27 18.78 -22.55 -16.31
N ILE A 28 18.28 -22.07 -15.17
CA ILE A 28 17.20 -22.74 -14.45
C ILE A 28 15.90 -22.73 -15.28
N SER A 29 15.62 -21.64 -15.99
CA SER A 29 14.48 -21.54 -16.91
C SER A 29 14.57 -22.54 -18.05
N GLU A 30 15.76 -22.73 -18.63
CA GLU A 30 16.01 -23.73 -19.67
C GLU A 30 15.83 -25.17 -19.16
N ILE A 31 16.32 -25.46 -17.95
CA ILE A 31 16.23 -26.79 -17.33
C ILE A 31 14.79 -27.13 -16.92
N THR A 32 14.06 -26.17 -16.35
CA THR A 32 12.75 -26.43 -15.72
C THR A 32 11.57 -26.03 -16.60
N GLY A 33 11.78 -25.28 -17.67
CA GLY A 33 10.72 -24.69 -18.50
C GLY A 33 9.90 -23.59 -17.77
N ILE A 34 10.33 -23.16 -16.58
CA ILE A 34 9.61 -22.16 -15.78
C ILE A 34 10.11 -20.76 -16.11
N SER A 35 9.19 -19.80 -16.24
CA SER A 35 9.56 -18.44 -16.57
C SER A 35 10.58 -17.85 -15.57
N PRO A 36 11.56 -17.05 -16.03
CA PRO A 36 12.55 -16.40 -15.16
C PRO A 36 11.90 -15.61 -14.01
N ARG A 37 10.80 -14.91 -14.31
CA ARG A 37 10.03 -14.15 -13.32
C ARG A 37 9.46 -15.03 -12.21
N THR A 38 8.98 -16.23 -12.55
CA THR A 38 8.47 -17.19 -11.57
C THR A 38 9.61 -17.74 -10.70
N ILE A 39 10.76 -18.05 -11.30
CA ILE A 39 11.97 -18.50 -10.57
C ILE A 39 12.40 -17.45 -9.55
N ASP A 40 12.52 -16.18 -9.97
CA ASP A 40 12.93 -15.10 -9.10
C ASP A 40 11.91 -14.85 -7.98
N SER A 41 10.61 -14.94 -8.29
CA SER A 41 9.56 -14.84 -7.26
C SER A 41 9.62 -15.98 -6.25
N ILE A 42 9.89 -17.21 -6.67
CA ILE A 42 9.99 -18.36 -5.76
C ILE A 42 11.20 -18.17 -4.84
N TYR A 43 12.36 -17.84 -5.41
CA TYR A 43 13.58 -17.63 -4.65
C TYR A 43 13.45 -16.46 -3.66
N GLY A 44 12.89 -15.33 -4.11
CA GLY A 44 12.64 -14.18 -3.25
C GLY A 44 11.72 -14.48 -2.08
N ARG A 45 10.64 -15.25 -2.29
CA ARG A 45 9.73 -15.68 -1.21
C ARG A 45 10.42 -16.61 -0.22
N ALA A 46 11.25 -17.54 -0.70
CA ALA A 46 12.01 -18.41 0.18
C ALA A 46 12.92 -17.59 1.11
N CYS A 47 13.67 -16.61 0.56
CA CYS A 47 14.49 -15.71 1.36
C CYS A 47 13.67 -14.88 2.36
N GLN A 48 12.52 -14.36 1.95
CA GLN A 48 11.61 -13.62 2.85
C GLN A 48 11.10 -14.46 4.03
N ARG A 49 11.04 -15.79 3.87
CA ARG A 49 10.60 -16.72 4.90
C ARG A 49 11.73 -17.29 5.74
N GLY A 50 12.95 -16.80 5.55
CA GLY A 50 14.12 -17.18 6.36
C GLY A 50 15.04 -18.22 5.72
N PHE A 51 14.91 -18.52 4.43
CA PHE A 51 15.94 -19.27 3.73
C PHE A 51 17.22 -18.43 3.61
N GLU A 52 18.32 -18.91 4.18
CA GLU A 52 19.62 -18.25 4.13
C GLU A 52 20.55 -18.92 3.09
N PRO A 53 20.75 -18.32 1.91
CA PRO A 53 21.54 -18.94 0.84
C PRO A 53 23.05 -18.99 1.13
N ASN A 54 23.53 -18.09 1.98
CA ASN A 54 24.96 -17.95 2.31
C ASN A 54 25.35 -18.69 3.59
N ALA A 55 24.43 -19.46 4.19
CA ALA A 55 24.74 -20.28 5.35
C ALA A 55 25.74 -21.39 4.96
N PRO A 56 26.61 -21.84 5.89
CA PRO A 56 27.60 -22.89 5.62
C PRO A 56 26.96 -24.25 5.27
N THR A 57 25.68 -24.44 5.59
CA THR A 57 24.92 -25.65 5.27
C THR A 57 23.55 -25.25 4.74
N ILE A 58 23.15 -25.84 3.61
CA ILE A 58 21.80 -25.64 3.06
C ILE A 58 20.79 -26.32 3.97
N LYS A 59 19.84 -25.53 4.47
CA LYS A 59 18.63 -26.03 5.14
C LYS A 59 17.43 -25.69 4.28
N LEU A 60 16.81 -26.71 3.71
CA LEU A 60 15.52 -26.58 3.04
C LEU A 60 14.44 -27.12 3.98
N LEU A 61 13.52 -26.25 4.36
CA LEU A 61 12.36 -26.61 5.14
C LEU A 61 11.07 -26.27 4.36
N PRO A 62 9.97 -27.03 4.55
CA PRO A 62 8.71 -26.78 3.85
C PRO A 62 8.18 -25.35 4.06
N GLU A 63 8.38 -24.76 5.23
CA GLU A 63 7.89 -23.43 5.61
C GLU A 63 8.43 -22.33 4.68
N TYR A 64 9.60 -22.55 4.07
CA TYR A 64 10.17 -21.60 3.10
C TYR A 64 9.47 -21.67 1.75
N LEU A 65 8.92 -22.83 1.39
CA LEU A 65 8.45 -23.15 0.04
C LEU A 65 6.92 -23.13 -0.10
N GLU A 66 6.18 -23.47 0.96
CA GLU A 66 4.72 -23.57 0.96
C GLU A 66 4.05 -22.22 0.73
N ASP A 67 3.12 -22.11 -0.20
CA ASP A 67 2.36 -20.85 -0.33
C ASP A 67 1.46 -20.64 0.88
N ALA A 68 1.35 -19.38 1.32
CA ALA A 68 0.35 -19.03 2.31
C ALA A 68 -1.06 -19.38 1.77
N PRO A 69 -1.99 -19.80 2.64
CA PRO A 69 -3.37 -19.98 2.24
C PRO A 69 -3.83 -18.73 1.50
N ARG A 70 -4.39 -18.89 0.31
CA ARG A 70 -4.93 -17.75 -0.43
C ARG A 70 -6.03 -17.15 0.44
N ALA A 71 -5.83 -15.92 0.89
CA ALA A 71 -6.91 -15.15 1.49
C ALA A 71 -8.02 -15.12 0.43
N GLY A 72 -9.12 -15.81 0.74
CA GLY A 72 -10.30 -15.77 -0.10
C GLY A 72 -10.86 -14.34 -0.15
N ARG A 73 -11.94 -14.15 -0.90
CA ARG A 73 -12.69 -12.89 -0.82
C ARG A 73 -13.01 -12.62 0.66
N PRO A 74 -12.70 -11.43 1.20
CA PRO A 74 -13.11 -11.05 2.54
C PRO A 74 -14.61 -11.35 2.69
N ARG A 75 -14.95 -12.19 3.68
CA ARG A 75 -16.36 -12.48 3.99
C ARG A 75 -16.96 -11.25 4.67
N LYS A 76 -18.27 -11.02 4.48
CA LYS A 76 -19.00 -9.98 5.21
C LYS A 76 -18.83 -10.26 6.71
N GLN A 77 -18.12 -9.38 7.40
CA GLN A 77 -17.94 -9.47 8.85
C GLN A 77 -19.20 -8.92 9.50
N GLU A 78 -19.93 -9.76 10.24
CA GLU A 78 -21.15 -9.34 10.96
C GLU A 78 -20.82 -8.81 12.37
N ASP A 79 -19.61 -9.08 12.90
CA ASP A 79 -19.22 -8.77 14.29
C ASP A 79 -18.29 -7.55 14.47
N ILE A 80 -17.92 -6.82 13.41
CA ILE A 80 -17.06 -5.60 13.53
C ILE A 80 -17.91 -4.32 13.54
N HIS A 81 -19.21 -4.43 13.79
CA HIS A 81 -20.10 -3.27 13.72
C HIS A 81 -20.09 -2.42 14.99
N GLU A 82 -20.08 -3.00 16.20
CA GLU A 82 -20.28 -2.21 17.42
C GLU A 82 -19.13 -1.25 17.75
N THR A 83 -17.88 -1.75 17.76
CA THR A 83 -16.70 -0.92 18.06
C THR A 83 -16.40 0.12 16.97
N THR A 84 -16.77 -0.18 15.73
CA THR A 84 -16.67 0.75 14.60
C THR A 84 -17.75 1.82 14.69
N LEU A 85 -19.00 1.46 14.99
CA LEU A 85 -20.11 2.40 15.21
C LEU A 85 -19.84 3.36 16.36
N GLU A 86 -19.27 2.89 17.49
CA GLU A 86 -18.86 3.77 18.59
C GLU A 86 -17.80 4.83 18.19
N LYS A 87 -16.85 4.46 17.32
CA LYS A 87 -15.83 5.42 16.85
C LYS A 87 -16.45 6.50 15.98
N TYR A 88 -17.39 6.14 15.10
CA TYR A 88 -18.10 7.09 14.26
C TYR A 88 -19.04 8.01 15.04
N SER A 89 -19.71 7.51 16.09
CA SER A 89 -20.57 8.34 16.95
C SER A 89 -19.77 9.36 17.77
N ARG A 90 -18.59 8.98 18.28
CA ARG A 90 -17.66 9.91 18.97
C ARG A 90 -17.16 11.03 18.03
N LEU A 91 -16.82 10.71 16.79
CA LEU A 91 -16.39 11.70 15.79
C LEU A 91 -17.53 12.61 15.34
N GLN A 92 -18.73 12.08 15.11
CA GLN A 92 -19.91 12.90 14.79
C GLN A 92 -20.28 13.83 15.94
N ARG A 93 -20.11 13.40 17.19
CA ARG A 93 -20.31 14.24 18.38
C ARG A 93 -19.34 15.43 18.36
N PHE A 94 -18.06 15.18 18.11
CA PHE A 94 -17.06 16.25 18.00
C PHE A 94 -17.35 17.26 16.88
N ILE A 95 -17.85 16.80 15.73
CA ILE A 95 -18.19 17.68 14.61
C ILE A 95 -19.43 18.52 14.93
N ARG A 96 -20.44 17.94 15.60
CA ARG A 96 -21.71 18.61 15.92
C ARG A 96 -21.59 19.67 17.01
N TYR A 97 -20.79 19.41 18.05
CA TYR A 97 -20.63 20.34 19.18
C TYR A 97 -19.51 21.38 19.00
N ARG A 98 -18.76 21.36 17.88
CA ARG A 98 -17.79 22.42 17.56
C ARG A 98 -18.47 23.74 17.15
N ILE A 99 -19.77 23.74 16.81
CA ILE A 99 -20.46 24.91 16.26
C ILE A 99 -21.23 25.71 17.33
N GLU A 100 -21.43 25.19 18.54
CA GLU A 100 -22.23 25.90 19.56
C GLU A 100 -21.47 26.14 20.87
N SER A 101 -20.93 27.35 21.00
CA SER A 101 -20.83 28.06 22.29
C SER A 101 -20.90 29.57 22.02
N PRO A 102 -22.02 30.24 22.33
CA PRO A 102 -22.17 31.70 22.20
C PRO A 102 -21.90 32.43 23.53
N GLN A 103 -21.05 33.48 23.52
CA GLN A 103 -21.36 34.88 23.94
C GLN A 103 -20.15 35.72 24.42
N SER A 104 -20.26 37.04 24.15
CA SER A 104 -19.45 38.23 24.52
C SER A 104 -18.17 38.45 23.69
N SER A 105 -17.94 39.57 23.00
CA SER A 105 -18.20 41.02 23.25
C SER A 105 -18.37 41.75 21.89
N GLY A 106 -19.27 42.74 21.72
CA GLY A 106 -19.00 44.17 22.00
C GLY A 106 -18.38 44.89 20.77
N LEU A 107 -19.09 45.85 20.19
CA LEU A 107 -18.91 46.53 18.89
C LEU A 107 -17.56 47.23 18.61
N GLN A 108 -17.15 47.27 17.34
CA GLN A 108 -16.91 48.53 16.60
C GLN A 108 -17.08 48.30 15.09
N GLN A 109 -18.12 48.91 14.51
CA GLN A 109 -18.29 49.05 13.06
C GLN A 109 -17.75 50.42 12.69
N ASP A 110 -16.52 50.43 12.22
CA ASP A 110 -15.84 51.62 11.74
C ASP A 110 -15.54 51.40 10.25
N GLU A 111 -16.49 51.86 9.43
CA GLU A 111 -16.22 52.71 8.28
C GLU A 111 -15.11 52.31 7.29
N ALA A 112 -15.49 51.71 6.15
CA ALA A 112 -14.79 51.90 4.88
C ALA A 112 -15.64 51.51 3.65
N ASP A 113 -16.89 51.97 3.57
CA ASP A 113 -17.60 52.09 2.28
C ASP A 113 -17.49 53.54 1.80
N ALA A 114 -16.35 53.90 1.21
CA ALA A 114 -16.21 55.17 0.48
C ALA A 114 -15.01 55.13 -0.47
N GLN A 115 -15.18 54.49 -1.63
CA GLN A 115 -14.86 55.03 -2.96
C GLN A 115 -15.13 53.93 -3.99
N ALA A 116 -16.31 53.90 -4.59
CA ALA A 116 -16.72 54.79 -5.68
C ALA A 116 -15.84 54.58 -6.91
N TRP A 117 -16.35 53.73 -7.79
CA TRP A 117 -16.21 53.82 -9.24
C TRP A 117 -15.85 55.22 -9.71
N VAL A 118 -14.66 55.37 -10.30
CA VAL A 118 -14.43 56.37 -11.34
C VAL A 118 -13.71 55.65 -12.46
N ASP A 119 -14.48 55.31 -13.48
CA ASP A 119 -14.00 54.99 -14.81
C ASP A 119 -13.22 56.19 -15.37
N THR A 120 -12.03 55.94 -15.90
CA THR A 120 -11.42 56.83 -16.89
C THR A 120 -10.67 55.96 -17.90
N GLU A 121 -11.42 55.35 -18.80
CA GLU A 121 -10.94 55.15 -20.18
C GLU A 121 -11.27 56.42 -20.99
N ASP A 122 -10.49 56.61 -22.05
CA ASP A 122 -10.59 57.60 -23.14
C ASP A 122 -10.11 59.03 -22.82
N GLU A 123 -9.47 59.80 -23.71
CA GLU A 123 -8.76 59.66 -24.99
C GLU A 123 -8.40 61.13 -25.35
N THR A 124 -7.31 61.40 -26.07
CA THR A 124 -7.09 62.65 -26.86
C THR A 124 -6.86 63.95 -26.05
N GLY A 125 -5.97 64.90 -26.36
CA GLY A 125 -5.07 65.19 -27.47
C GLY A 125 -4.67 66.69 -27.34
N GLU A 126 -3.53 67.03 -27.94
CA GLU A 126 -3.13 68.38 -28.40
C GLU A 126 -2.94 69.53 -27.39
N ALA A 127 -1.69 69.99 -27.24
CA ALA A 127 -1.17 71.21 -27.89
C ALA A 127 0.33 71.42 -27.56
#